data_AF-A0ABD7Z3F4-F1
#
_entry.id   AF-A0ABD7Z3F4-F1
#
_cell.length_a   1.000
_cell.length_b   1.000
_cell.length_c   1.000
_cell.angle_alpha   90.00
_cell.angle_beta   90.00
_cell.angle_gamma   90.00
#
_symmetry.space_group_name_H-M   'P 1'
#
loop_
_entity.id
_entity.type
_entity.pdbx_description
1 polymer ?
#
loop_
_entity_poly.entity_id
_entity_poly.type
_entity_poly.pdbx_seq_one_letter_code
_entity_poly.pdbx_strand_id
1 'polypeptide(L)'
;MMTITANDSYQLDFNGAGKTEFRLYFGSPYSHETLRPVSDQQIMLILNSCLKKWQPNYSYSIGNIVEPTIANGCMYQVLDNDRTSSIEPEWSTVPNTQCSSGRVTFANLGEKFQPDDIKMSLTHDGLDKAAPGTALQLGEQLKGGKSIPVYFRINNPSSAARSDRSDPSVSLSLNATITETIAHTGTL
;
A
#
# COMPACT_ATOMS: atom_id res chain seq x y z
N MET A 1 4.30 12.54 15.18
CA MET A 1 4.52 12.08 13.79
C MET A 1 3.15 11.95 13.16
N MET A 2 2.78 12.86 12.24
CA MET A 2 1.47 12.87 11.62
C MET A 2 1.59 12.12 10.29
N THR A 3 1.13 10.86 10.24
CA THR A 3 1.01 10.12 8.99
C THR A 3 -0.21 10.67 8.27
N ILE A 4 -0.02 11.41 7.19
CA ILE A 4 -1.12 11.85 6.32
C ILE A 4 -1.41 10.68 5.38
N THR A 5 -2.47 9.91 5.68
CA THR A 5 -3.00 8.92 4.73
C THR A 5 -3.87 9.65 3.73
N ALA A 6 -3.63 9.49 2.43
CA ALA A 6 -4.58 9.93 1.42
C ALA A 6 -5.90 9.15 1.60
N ASN A 7 -7.03 9.86 1.68
CA ASN A 7 -8.34 9.23 1.93
C ASN A 7 -8.92 8.54 0.68
N ASP A 8 -8.34 8.78 -0.49
CA ASP A 8 -8.81 8.22 -1.75
C ASP A 8 -7.88 7.12 -2.24
N SER A 9 -8.37 5.88 -2.24
CA SER A 9 -7.68 4.73 -2.83
C SER A 9 -7.65 4.86 -4.35
N TYR A 10 -6.47 4.70 -4.95
CA TYR A 10 -6.35 4.56 -6.41
C TYR A 10 -6.73 3.12 -6.79
N GLN A 11 -7.91 2.94 -7.38
CA GLN A 11 -8.39 1.61 -7.79
C GLN A 11 -7.63 1.13 -9.04
N LEU A 12 -7.26 -0.14 -9.03
CA LEU A 12 -6.58 -0.82 -10.14
C LEU A 12 -7.45 -1.96 -10.63
N ASP A 13 -7.91 -1.86 -11.87
CA ASP A 13 -8.70 -2.91 -12.50
C ASP A 13 -7.84 -3.68 -13.51
N PHE A 14 -7.74 -5.00 -13.32
CA PHE A 14 -7.06 -5.91 -14.24
C PHE A 14 -8.05 -6.97 -14.73
N ASN A 15 -8.17 -7.13 -16.05
CA ASN A 15 -8.91 -8.24 -16.66
C ASN A 15 -7.96 -9.43 -16.91
N GLY A 16 -7.42 -9.99 -15.83
CA GLY A 16 -6.42 -11.07 -15.86
C GLY A 16 -4.98 -10.58 -15.75
N ALA A 17 -4.03 -11.34 -16.30
CA ALA A 17 -2.62 -10.99 -16.25
C ALA A 17 -2.35 -9.78 -17.15
N GLY A 18 -1.54 -8.84 -16.67
CA GLY A 18 -1.33 -7.59 -17.39
C GLY A 18 -0.43 -6.60 -16.67
N LYS A 19 -0.24 -5.45 -17.31
CA LYS A 19 0.55 -4.34 -16.79
C LYS A 19 -0.25 -3.06 -16.92
N THR A 20 -0.26 -2.27 -15.86
CA THR A 20 -0.84 -0.93 -15.83
C THR A 20 0.23 0.05 -15.42
N GLU A 21 0.31 1.16 -16.14
CA GLU A 21 1.24 2.25 -15.84
C GLU A 21 0.47 3.54 -15.64
N PHE A 22 0.91 4.33 -14.68
CA PHE A 22 0.38 5.66 -14.42
C PHE A 22 1.46 6.53 -13.79
N ARG A 23 1.14 7.81 -13.62
CA ARG A 23 2.03 8.79 -13.02
C ARG A 23 1.29 9.57 -11.96
N LEU A 24 1.91 9.69 -10.79
CA LEU A 24 1.48 10.61 -9.74
C LEU A 24 2.49 11.74 -9.61
N TYR A 25 2.02 12.87 -9.09
CA TYR A 25 2.85 14.06 -8.89
C TYR A 25 2.97 14.33 -7.40
N PHE A 26 4.20 14.31 -6.89
CA PHE A 26 4.51 14.52 -5.48
C PHE A 26 5.08 15.92 -5.27
N GLY A 27 4.61 16.62 -4.25
CA GLY A 27 5.05 17.98 -3.92
C GLY A 27 3.92 18.82 -3.33
N SER A 28 4.24 20.05 -2.96
CA SER A 28 3.25 21.01 -2.46
C SER A 28 2.99 22.08 -3.53
N PRO A 29 1.73 22.53 -3.72
CA PRO A 29 1.44 23.69 -4.55
C PRO A 29 1.98 25.00 -3.92
N TYR A 30 2.27 25.00 -2.62
CA TYR A 30 2.72 26.18 -1.88
C TYR A 30 4.23 26.38 -2.03
N SER A 31 4.64 27.42 -2.78
CA SER A 31 6.05 27.71 -3.09
C SER A 31 6.94 28.02 -1.87
N HIS A 32 6.34 28.29 -0.72
CA HIS A 32 7.03 28.65 0.52
C HIS A 32 7.22 27.45 1.47
N GLU A 33 6.80 26.25 1.06
CA GLU A 33 7.02 25.02 1.82
C GLU A 33 8.24 24.26 1.30
N THR A 34 8.98 23.62 2.19
CA THR A 34 10.03 22.66 1.84
C THR A 34 9.86 21.42 2.71
N LEU A 35 9.72 20.26 2.06
CA LEU A 35 9.73 18.97 2.75
C LEU A 35 11.17 18.47 2.86
N ARG A 36 11.55 17.95 4.04
CA ARG A 36 12.87 17.37 4.32
C ARG A 36 12.74 16.06 5.11
N PRO A 37 13.68 15.12 4.98
CA PRO A 37 13.75 13.98 5.89
C PRO A 37 14.14 14.44 7.30
N VAL A 38 13.65 13.75 8.34
CA VAL A 38 13.99 14.04 9.74
C VAL A 38 15.42 13.62 10.06
N SER A 39 15.80 12.41 9.65
CA SER A 39 17.09 11.79 9.97
C SER A 39 17.78 11.15 8.77
N ASP A 40 17.03 10.78 7.73
CA ASP A 40 17.57 10.15 6.53
C ASP A 40 18.25 11.17 5.62
N GLN A 41 19.10 10.70 4.70
CA GLN A 41 19.73 11.57 3.70
C GLN A 41 18.76 11.97 2.57
N GLN A 42 17.75 11.15 2.32
CA GLN A 42 16.83 11.30 1.19
C GLN A 42 15.40 11.12 1.68
N ILE A 43 14.47 11.79 1.01
CA ILE A 43 13.04 11.51 1.11
C ILE A 43 12.78 10.24 0.30
N MET A 44 12.21 9.25 0.96
CA MET A 44 11.94 7.92 0.39
C MET A 44 10.44 7.76 0.22
N LEU A 45 10.01 7.38 -0.98
CA LEU A 45 8.67 6.86 -1.23
C LEU A 45 8.71 5.34 -1.07
N ILE A 46 7.89 4.82 -0.15
CA ILE A 46 7.95 3.44 0.33
C ILE A 46 6.61 2.75 0.03
N LEU A 47 6.69 1.55 -0.52
CA LEU A 47 5.56 0.63 -0.69
C LEU A 47 5.46 -0.27 0.54
N ASN A 48 4.28 -0.37 1.14
CA ASN A 48 4.05 -1.22 2.31
C ASN A 48 2.89 -2.18 2.05
N SER A 49 3.02 -3.42 2.51
CA SER A 49 1.83 -4.28 2.69
C SER A 49 1.01 -3.71 3.85
N CYS A 50 -0.27 -3.42 3.62
CA CYS A 50 -1.14 -2.80 4.63
C CYS A 50 -2.34 -3.66 5.06
N LEU A 51 -2.47 -4.87 4.51
CA LEU A 51 -3.48 -5.82 4.96
C LEU A 51 -3.27 -6.20 6.43
N LYS A 52 -4.37 -6.32 7.19
CA LYS A 52 -4.29 -6.65 8.61
C LYS A 52 -3.99 -8.13 8.80
N LYS A 53 -3.06 -8.44 9.69
CA LYS A 53 -2.81 -9.83 10.11
C LYS A 53 -3.94 -10.33 11.00
N TRP A 54 -4.26 -11.61 10.88
CA TRP A 54 -5.12 -12.32 11.81
C TRP A 54 -4.61 -12.18 13.25
N GLN A 55 -5.54 -12.09 14.20
CA GLN A 55 -5.28 -11.95 15.62
C GLN A 55 -6.04 -13.03 16.41
N PRO A 56 -5.39 -13.68 17.39
CA PRO A 56 -6.06 -14.65 18.27
C PRO A 56 -7.03 -13.93 19.21
N ASN A 57 -8.14 -14.59 19.55
CA ASN A 57 -9.13 -14.07 20.49
C ASN A 57 -9.65 -12.67 20.12
N TYR A 58 -9.79 -12.38 18.83
CA TYR A 58 -10.20 -11.08 18.32
C TYR A 58 -11.61 -11.16 17.74
N SER A 59 -12.42 -10.14 18.03
CA SER A 59 -13.77 -10.01 17.50
C SER A 59 -13.71 -9.35 16.13
N TYR A 60 -13.99 -10.13 15.09
CA TYR A 60 -14.05 -9.63 13.72
C TYR A 60 -15.49 -9.29 13.32
N SER A 61 -15.62 -8.38 12.36
CA SER A 61 -16.87 -8.12 11.67
C SER A 61 -16.88 -8.80 10.31
N ILE A 62 -18.06 -9.23 9.86
CA ILE A 62 -18.30 -9.72 8.51
C ILE A 62 -17.74 -8.71 7.50
N GLY A 63 -17.01 -9.25 6.52
CA GLY A 63 -16.44 -8.47 5.44
C GLY A 63 -15.01 -7.98 5.69
N ASN A 64 -14.51 -8.00 6.94
CA ASN A 64 -13.10 -7.71 7.22
C ASN A 64 -12.20 -8.63 6.39
N ILE A 65 -11.14 -8.07 5.81
CA ILE A 65 -10.13 -8.84 5.10
C ILE A 65 -8.85 -8.91 5.94
N VAL A 66 -8.33 -10.12 6.10
CA VAL A 66 -7.10 -10.39 6.84
C VAL A 66 -6.14 -11.27 6.05
N GLU A 67 -4.91 -11.34 6.52
CA GLU A 67 -3.91 -12.34 6.12
C GLU A 67 -3.39 -13.13 7.32
N PRO A 68 -2.72 -14.27 7.12
CA PRO A 68 -2.11 -15.03 8.20
C PRO A 68 -1.04 -14.24 8.97
N THR A 69 -0.70 -14.69 10.18
CA THR A 69 0.39 -14.08 10.98
C THR A 69 1.73 -14.13 10.24
N ILE A 70 1.99 -15.26 9.57
CA ILE A 70 3.04 -15.45 8.57
C ILE A 70 2.38 -15.42 7.19
N ALA A 71 2.47 -14.28 6.52
CA ALA A 71 1.82 -14.05 5.24
C ALA A 71 2.14 -15.16 4.22
N ASN A 72 1.09 -15.74 3.63
CA ASN A 72 1.17 -16.77 2.60
C ASN A 72 0.86 -16.23 1.18
N GLY A 73 0.66 -14.91 1.05
CA GLY A 73 0.34 -14.25 -0.21
C GLY A 73 -1.15 -14.15 -0.55
N CYS A 74 -2.05 -14.74 0.25
CA CYS A 74 -3.49 -14.71 0.03
C CYS A 74 -4.22 -13.74 0.97
N MET A 75 -5.48 -13.43 0.61
CA MET A 75 -6.42 -12.63 1.42
C MET A 75 -7.59 -13.49 1.86
N TYR A 76 -8.09 -13.21 3.06
CA TYR A 76 -9.18 -13.97 3.65
C TYR A 76 -10.27 -13.05 4.18
N GLN A 77 -11.50 -13.23 3.68
CA GLN A 77 -12.67 -12.48 4.12
C GLN A 77 -13.36 -13.19 5.28
N VAL A 78 -13.63 -12.45 6.35
CA VAL A 78 -14.45 -12.92 7.47
C VAL A 78 -15.92 -13.04 7.04
N LEU A 79 -16.53 -14.20 7.33
CA LEU A 79 -17.93 -14.49 7.00
C LEU A 79 -18.88 -14.39 8.19
N ASP A 80 -18.36 -14.33 9.43
CA ASP A 80 -19.14 -14.33 10.67
C ASP A 80 -18.79 -13.15 11.59
N ASN A 81 -19.77 -12.62 12.31
CA ASN A 81 -19.57 -11.62 13.37
C ASN A 81 -19.33 -12.35 14.71
N ASP A 82 -18.13 -12.85 14.95
CA ASP A 82 -17.80 -13.57 16.18
C ASP A 82 -16.33 -13.34 16.59
N ARG A 83 -15.93 -13.93 17.71
CA ARG A 83 -14.58 -13.91 18.24
C ARG A 83 -13.82 -15.17 17.79
N THR A 84 -12.61 -14.97 17.28
CA THR A 84 -11.70 -16.08 16.94
C THR A 84 -11.27 -16.86 18.18
N SER A 85 -10.80 -18.09 17.97
CA SER A 85 -10.13 -18.84 19.04
C SER A 85 -8.70 -18.33 19.28
N SER A 86 -7.99 -18.94 20.21
CA SER A 86 -6.55 -18.70 20.40
C SER A 86 -5.67 -19.35 19.33
N ILE A 87 -6.22 -20.23 18.50
CA ILE A 87 -5.48 -20.99 17.48
C ILE A 87 -5.75 -20.38 16.10
N GLU A 88 -4.69 -20.16 15.34
CA GLU A 88 -4.78 -19.66 13.98
C GLU A 88 -5.39 -20.72 13.03
N PRO A 89 -6.22 -20.35 12.05
CA PRO A 89 -6.70 -21.30 11.04
C PRO A 89 -5.56 -21.93 10.23
N GLU A 90 -5.77 -23.16 9.77
CA GLU A 90 -4.98 -23.73 8.68
C GLU A 90 -5.38 -23.08 7.35
N TRP A 91 -4.58 -22.13 6.89
CA TRP A 91 -4.88 -21.30 5.74
C TRP A 91 -4.60 -22.03 4.42
N SER A 92 -5.65 -22.53 3.77
CA SER A 92 -5.56 -23.01 2.38
C SER A 92 -5.20 -21.85 1.44
N THR A 93 -4.27 -22.06 0.51
CA THR A 93 -3.93 -21.11 -0.56
C THR A 93 -4.78 -21.30 -1.82
N VAL A 94 -5.69 -22.29 -1.83
CA VAL A 94 -6.61 -22.51 -2.93
C VAL A 94 -7.76 -21.48 -2.86
N PRO A 95 -7.98 -20.66 -3.90
CA PRO A 95 -9.06 -19.66 -3.89
C PRO A 95 -10.44 -20.27 -3.64
N ASN A 96 -11.35 -19.50 -3.04
CA ASN A 96 -12.73 -19.87 -2.71
C ASN A 96 -12.88 -21.01 -1.68
N THR A 97 -11.80 -21.48 -1.07
CA THR A 97 -11.87 -22.41 0.06
C THR A 97 -12.14 -21.67 1.37
N GLN A 98 -12.64 -22.40 2.36
CA GLN A 98 -12.94 -21.86 3.69
C GLN A 98 -12.12 -22.55 4.78
N CYS A 99 -11.79 -21.81 5.81
CA CYS A 99 -11.20 -22.29 7.05
C CYS A 99 -11.81 -21.56 8.24
N SER A 100 -11.61 -22.06 9.46
CA SER A 100 -12.22 -21.48 10.65
C SER A 100 -11.23 -21.37 11.81
N SER A 101 -11.46 -20.39 12.70
CA SER A 101 -10.86 -20.34 14.03
C SER A 101 -11.96 -20.09 15.06
N GLY A 102 -12.26 -21.11 15.86
CA GLY A 102 -13.42 -21.09 16.74
C GLY A 102 -14.72 -21.06 15.93
N ARG A 103 -15.53 -20.01 16.11
CA ARG A 103 -16.81 -19.82 15.42
C ARG A 103 -16.71 -18.91 14.20
N VAL A 104 -15.54 -18.33 13.93
CA VAL A 104 -15.33 -17.43 12.79
C VAL A 104 -14.86 -18.22 11.58
N THR A 105 -15.60 -18.12 10.48
CA THR A 105 -15.23 -18.66 9.17
C THR A 105 -14.59 -17.60 8.29
N PHE A 106 -13.58 -18.01 7.53
CA PHE A 106 -12.84 -17.19 6.59
C PHE A 106 -12.91 -17.79 5.20
N ALA A 107 -13.19 -16.98 4.17
CA ALA A 107 -13.12 -17.38 2.77
C ALA A 107 -11.86 -16.84 2.10
N ASN A 108 -11.10 -17.71 1.43
CA ASN A 108 -9.95 -17.30 0.63
C ASN A 108 -10.41 -16.54 -0.63
N LEU A 109 -9.99 -15.27 -0.77
CA LEU A 109 -10.28 -14.41 -1.92
C LEU A 109 -9.26 -14.53 -3.07
N GLY A 110 -8.17 -15.26 -2.87
CA GLY A 110 -7.06 -15.40 -3.80
C GLY A 110 -5.84 -14.56 -3.40
N GLU A 111 -4.92 -14.41 -4.35
CA GLU A 111 -3.64 -13.70 -4.17
C GLU A 111 -3.85 -12.19 -3.97
N LYS A 112 -3.18 -11.60 -2.97
CA LYS A 112 -3.18 -10.14 -2.74
C LYS A 112 -2.13 -9.44 -3.58
N PHE A 113 -2.35 -8.20 -4.02
CA PHE A 113 -1.27 -7.36 -4.54
C PHE A 113 -0.18 -7.14 -3.48
N GLN A 114 1.07 -7.23 -3.92
CA GLN A 114 2.24 -7.10 -3.06
C GLN A 114 3.06 -5.87 -3.49
N PRO A 115 3.88 -5.29 -2.59
CA PRO A 115 4.87 -4.30 -2.99
C PRO A 115 5.72 -4.74 -4.19
N ASP A 116 6.09 -6.02 -4.26
CA ASP A 116 6.90 -6.60 -5.33
C ASP A 116 6.18 -6.69 -6.69
N ASP A 117 4.87 -6.45 -6.75
CA ASP A 117 4.15 -6.30 -8.01
C ASP A 117 4.34 -4.90 -8.64
N ILE A 118 4.95 -3.95 -7.89
CA ILE A 118 4.99 -2.54 -8.23
C ILE A 118 6.44 -2.08 -8.42
N LYS A 119 6.68 -1.38 -9.53
CA LYS A 119 7.90 -0.63 -9.79
C LYS A 119 7.62 0.86 -9.76
N MET A 120 8.57 1.62 -9.23
CA MET A 120 8.53 3.09 -9.19
C MET A 120 9.78 3.68 -9.83
N SER A 121 9.64 4.80 -10.54
CA SER A 121 10.78 5.55 -11.09
C SER A 121 10.46 7.03 -11.29
N LEU A 122 11.49 7.88 -11.28
CA LEU A 122 11.37 9.31 -11.60
C LEU A 122 11.24 9.58 -13.11
N THR A 123 11.49 8.58 -13.95
CA THR A 123 11.30 8.67 -15.41
C THR A 123 10.54 7.45 -15.91
N HIS A 124 9.87 7.59 -17.05
CA HIS A 124 9.14 6.48 -17.65
C HIS A 124 10.08 5.32 -18.04
N ASP A 125 11.15 5.61 -18.80
CA ASP A 125 12.18 4.63 -19.18
C ASP A 125 12.86 3.96 -17.98
N GLY A 126 12.91 4.65 -16.83
CA GLY A 126 13.48 4.12 -15.60
C GLY A 126 12.69 2.93 -15.03
N LEU A 127 11.42 2.76 -15.38
CA LEU A 127 10.59 1.61 -14.95
C LEU A 127 11.12 0.27 -15.45
N ASP A 128 11.81 0.23 -16.58
CA ASP A 128 12.38 -1.01 -17.12
C ASP A 128 13.56 -1.51 -16.27
N LYS A 129 14.30 -0.58 -15.66
CA LYS A 129 15.48 -0.86 -14.84
C LYS A 129 15.18 -0.94 -13.35
N ALA A 130 14.06 -0.36 -12.90
CA ALA A 130 13.66 -0.37 -11.50
C ALA A 130 13.45 -1.80 -10.98
N ALA A 131 13.92 -2.05 -9.76
CA ALA A 131 13.62 -3.27 -9.04
C ALA A 131 12.19 -3.19 -8.47
N PRO A 132 11.38 -4.27 -8.55
CA PRO A 132 10.07 -4.29 -7.93
C PRO A 132 10.15 -4.16 -6.40
N GLY A 133 9.14 -3.56 -5.77
CA GLY A 133 9.04 -3.42 -4.31
C GLY A 133 10.02 -2.45 -3.65
N THR A 134 11.02 -1.95 -4.37
CA THR A 134 12.04 -1.08 -3.78
C THR A 134 11.54 0.35 -3.55
N ALA A 135 11.96 0.94 -2.43
CA ALA A 135 11.70 2.34 -2.13
C ALA A 135 12.37 3.26 -3.16
N LEU A 136 11.69 4.35 -3.54
CA LEU A 136 12.18 5.33 -4.50
C LEU A 136 12.70 6.57 -3.77
N GLN A 137 13.93 6.98 -4.09
CA GLN A 137 14.49 8.27 -3.64
C GLN A 137 13.83 9.40 -4.42
N LEU A 138 13.22 10.35 -3.72
CA LEU A 138 12.66 11.57 -4.30
C LEU A 138 13.64 12.75 -4.29
N GLY A 139 14.67 12.68 -3.45
CA GLY A 139 15.69 13.73 -3.27
C GLY A 139 15.90 14.12 -1.80
N GLU A 140 16.92 14.93 -1.53
CA GLU A 140 17.26 15.43 -0.18
C GLU A 140 16.18 16.39 0.38
N GLN A 141 15.43 17.04 -0.50
CA GLN A 141 14.36 17.97 -0.16
C GLN A 141 13.38 18.09 -1.32
N LEU A 142 12.10 18.36 -1.03
CA LEU A 142 11.11 18.74 -2.03
C LEU A 142 10.70 20.20 -1.79
N LYS A 143 11.10 21.09 -2.71
CA LYS A 143 10.66 22.49 -2.67
C LYS A 143 9.26 22.59 -3.25
N GLY A 144 8.35 23.22 -2.51
CA GLY A 144 7.00 23.50 -2.96
C GLY A 144 6.97 24.45 -4.16
N GLY A 145 5.80 24.56 -4.79
CA GLY A 145 5.60 25.25 -6.07
C GLY A 145 6.11 24.46 -7.28
N LYS A 146 6.68 23.27 -7.05
CA LYS A 146 7.04 22.29 -8.09
C LYS A 146 6.59 20.91 -7.62
N SER A 147 6.03 20.15 -8.56
CA SER A 147 5.76 18.74 -8.35
C SER A 147 6.78 17.88 -9.09
N ILE A 148 7.00 16.68 -8.58
CA ILE A 148 7.93 15.70 -9.10
C ILE A 148 7.08 14.54 -9.65
N PRO A 149 7.26 14.18 -10.92
CA PRO A 149 6.57 13.02 -11.46
C PRO A 149 7.19 11.74 -10.89
N VAL A 150 6.34 10.84 -10.41
CA VAL A 150 6.71 9.46 -10.11
C VAL A 150 5.86 8.57 -11.00
N TYR A 151 6.55 7.77 -11.81
CA TYR A 151 5.96 6.78 -12.68
C TYR A 151 5.85 5.46 -11.92
N PHE A 152 4.69 4.82 -12.08
CA PHE A 152 4.38 3.53 -11.49
C PHE A 152 4.13 2.53 -12.60
N ARG A 153 4.65 1.31 -12.44
CA ARG A 153 4.24 0.14 -13.22
C ARG A 153 3.80 -0.93 -12.25
N ILE A 154 2.56 -1.37 -12.42
CA ILE A 154 1.98 -2.46 -11.64
C ILE A 154 1.83 -3.65 -12.57
N ASN A 155 2.49 -4.74 -12.23
CA ASN A 155 2.45 -5.98 -12.97
C ASN A 155 1.55 -6.96 -12.22
N ASN A 156 0.44 -7.36 -12.83
CA ASN A 156 -0.34 -8.49 -12.35
C ASN A 156 0.14 -9.76 -13.07
N PRO A 157 0.95 -10.63 -12.42
CA PRO A 157 1.40 -11.87 -13.05
C PRO A 157 0.28 -12.93 -13.13
N SER A 158 -0.78 -12.77 -12.34
CA SER A 158 -1.83 -13.77 -12.18
C SER A 158 -2.96 -13.55 -13.19
N SER A 159 -3.39 -14.63 -13.84
CA SER A 159 -4.62 -14.62 -14.64
C SER A 159 -5.88 -14.71 -13.78
N ALA A 160 -5.73 -14.99 -12.48
CA ALA A 160 -6.85 -14.98 -11.54
C ALA A 160 -7.24 -13.54 -11.20
N ALA A 161 -8.53 -13.33 -10.94
CA ALA A 161 -9.00 -12.07 -10.40
C ALA A 161 -8.42 -11.86 -8.99
N ARG A 162 -7.79 -10.71 -8.76
CA ARG A 162 -7.30 -10.27 -7.45
C ARG A 162 -8.12 -9.05 -7.07
N SER A 163 -8.87 -9.15 -5.97
CA SER A 163 -9.68 -8.05 -5.48
C SER A 163 -9.56 -7.97 -3.97
N ASP A 164 -8.96 -6.89 -3.51
CA ASP A 164 -8.87 -6.51 -2.10
C ASP A 164 -10.11 -5.71 -1.65
N ARG A 165 -11.13 -5.65 -2.52
CA ARG A 165 -12.42 -4.98 -2.31
C ARG A 165 -12.23 -3.53 -1.83
N SER A 166 -12.53 -3.26 -0.56
CA SER A 166 -12.40 -1.95 0.07
C SER A 166 -11.13 -1.80 0.92
N ASP A 167 -10.41 -2.89 1.16
CA ASP A 167 -9.31 -2.93 2.10
C ASP A 167 -8.00 -2.97 1.30
N PRO A 168 -7.30 -1.84 1.11
CA PRO A 168 -6.12 -1.81 0.26
C PRO A 168 -5.08 -2.82 0.74
N SER A 169 -4.52 -3.57 -0.20
CA SER A 169 -3.46 -4.57 0.06
C SER A 169 -2.07 -3.94 0.10
N VAL A 170 -1.85 -2.84 -0.63
CA VAL A 170 -0.60 -2.07 -0.67
C VAL A 170 -0.88 -0.59 -0.40
N SER A 171 -0.03 0.05 0.41
CA SER A 171 -0.05 1.49 0.68
C SER A 171 1.26 2.16 0.30
N LEU A 172 1.18 3.47 0.07
CA LEU A 172 2.32 4.35 -0.13
C LEU A 172 2.55 5.19 1.13
N SER A 173 3.81 5.31 1.54
CA SER A 173 4.21 6.22 2.62
C SER A 173 5.50 6.93 2.28
N LEU A 174 5.77 8.02 2.99
CA LEU A 174 7.12 8.58 3.05
C LEU A 174 7.85 8.04 4.29
N ASN A 175 9.18 8.08 4.27
CA ASN A 175 9.94 8.05 5.51
C ASN A 175 9.61 9.27 6.38
N ALA A 176 10.17 9.34 7.60
CA ALA A 176 9.90 10.44 8.50
C ALA A 176 10.34 11.78 7.86
N THR A 177 9.37 12.65 7.59
CA THR A 177 9.62 13.98 7.01
C THR A 177 9.08 15.11 7.88
N ILE A 178 9.69 16.28 7.73
CA ILE A 178 9.23 17.56 8.30
C ILE A 178 8.99 18.57 7.18
N THR A 179 7.97 19.40 7.35
CA THR A 179 7.69 20.53 6.47
C THR A 179 8.18 21.81 7.13
N GLU A 180 9.06 22.52 6.45
CA GLU A 180 9.50 23.87 6.81
C GLU A 180 8.71 24.89 5.99
N THR A 181 8.13 25.89 6.66
CA THR A 181 7.38 26.98 6.04
C THR A 181 8.14 28.27 6.25
N ILE A 182 8.59 28.91 5.18
CA ILE A 182 9.22 30.24 5.29
C ILE A 182 8.10 31.29 5.33
N ALA A 183 7.92 31.94 6.47
CA ALA A 183 7.01 33.08 6.57
C ALA A 183 7.49 34.21 5.64
N HIS A 184 6.62 34.69 4.75
CA HIS A 184 6.87 35.94 4.03
C HIS A 184 6.78 37.10 5.01
N THR A 185 7.91 37.61 5.47
CA THR A 185 8.02 38.97 6.01
C THR A 185 8.04 39.94 4.83
N GLY A 186 6.85 40.26 4.31
CA GLY A 186 6.65 41.29 3.29
C GLY A 186 5.41 42.10 3.62
N THR A 187 5.62 43.38 3.92
CA THR A 187 4.60 44.40 4.21
C THR A 187 3.64 44.56 3.02
N LEU A 188 2.34 44.67 3.31
CA LEU A 188 1.28 45.02 2.34
C LEU A 188 1.50 46.43 1.76
#